data_AF-A0ABD1GBP9-F1
#
_entry.id   AF-A0ABD1GBP9-F1
#
_cell.length_a   1.000
_cell.length_b   1.000
_cell.length_c   1.000
_cell.angle_alpha   90.00
_cell.angle_beta   90.00
_cell.angle_gamma   90.00
#
_symmetry.space_group_name_H-M   'P 1'
#
loop_
_entity.id
_entity.type
_entity.pdbx_description
1 polymer ?
#
loop_
_entity_poly.entity_id
_entity_poly.type
_entity_poly.pdbx_seq_one_letter_code
_entity_poly.pdbx_strand_id
1 'polypeptide(L)'
;MQGRYLVGDLYAGAIWAGTESPANSGKFTSSKISFSCVTDSPMRCTEAPGSSVPALSYIFSFGEDNDKDVYLLTQSGVYRVVSPSRCNYACAKAAASPPPAASSPRPSGAGLLRAPSGGILVALMSFLFCLVCMNFV
;
A
#
# COMPACT_ATOMS: atom_id res chain seq x y z
N MET A 1 -17.63 4.76 -19.65
CA MET A 1 -16.61 4.58 -18.59
C MET A 1 -16.94 3.31 -17.82
N GLN A 2 -15.92 2.55 -17.40
CA GLN A 2 -16.05 1.28 -16.66
C GLN A 2 -15.37 1.46 -15.29
N GLY A 3 -16.08 1.15 -14.20
CA GLY A 3 -15.50 1.09 -12.86
C GLY A 3 -14.63 -0.15 -12.70
N ARG A 4 -13.51 -0.03 -11.96
CA ARG A 4 -12.61 -1.14 -11.63
C ARG A 4 -12.41 -1.17 -10.12
N TYR A 5 -12.51 -2.35 -9.54
CA TYR A 5 -12.49 -2.55 -8.10
C TYR A 5 -11.57 -3.70 -7.74
N LEU A 6 -10.88 -3.58 -6.62
CA LEU A 6 -10.14 -4.67 -6.02
C LEU A 6 -10.77 -4.95 -4.65
N VAL A 7 -11.09 -6.21 -4.40
CA VAL A 7 -11.70 -6.64 -3.14
C VAL A 7 -10.94 -7.86 -2.66
N GLY A 8 -10.64 -7.93 -1.37
CA GLY A 8 -10.04 -9.11 -0.75
C GLY A 8 -10.85 -9.59 0.44
N ASP A 9 -10.68 -10.86 0.81
CA ASP A 9 -11.14 -11.30 2.11
C ASP A 9 -10.23 -10.75 3.23
N LEU A 10 -10.72 -10.85 4.47
CA LEU A 10 -10.07 -10.29 5.64
C LEU A 10 -8.64 -10.80 5.85
N TYR A 11 -8.33 -12.03 5.44
CA TYR A 11 -7.08 -12.75 5.71
C TYR A 11 -6.17 -12.85 4.49
N ALA A 12 -6.49 -12.12 3.42
CA ALA A 12 -5.80 -12.23 2.13
C ALA A 12 -5.76 -13.65 1.55
N GLY A 13 -6.76 -14.50 1.83
CA GLY A 13 -6.88 -15.84 1.25
C GLY A 13 -7.26 -15.81 -0.23
N ALA A 14 -8.00 -14.80 -0.62
CA ALA A 14 -8.52 -14.56 -1.95
C ALA A 14 -8.71 -13.06 -2.18
N ILE A 15 -8.36 -12.65 -3.39
CA ILE A 15 -8.54 -11.30 -3.90
C ILE A 15 -9.28 -11.42 -5.23
N TRP A 16 -10.21 -10.50 -5.50
CA TRP A 16 -11.03 -10.45 -6.70
C TRP A 16 -10.89 -9.10 -7.40
N ALA A 17 -10.79 -9.16 -8.73
CA ALA A 17 -10.94 -8.01 -9.59
C ALA A 17 -12.43 -7.89 -9.97
N GLY A 18 -13.02 -6.75 -9.67
CA GLY A 18 -14.37 -6.37 -10.05
C GLY A 18 -14.37 -5.34 -11.18
N THR A 19 -15.31 -5.45 -12.10
CA THR A 19 -15.61 -4.39 -13.08
C THR A 19 -17.08 -4.06 -13.08
N GLU A 20 -17.40 -2.78 -13.29
CA GLU A 20 -18.76 -2.27 -13.40
C GLU A 20 -18.94 -1.53 -14.72
N SER A 21 -19.91 -1.94 -15.53
CA SER A 21 -20.14 -1.32 -16.84
C SER A 21 -21.64 -1.23 -17.17
N PRO A 22 -22.19 -0.03 -17.39
CA PRO A 22 -21.56 1.29 -17.21
C PRO A 22 -21.21 1.58 -15.74
N ALA A 23 -20.34 2.57 -15.49
CA ALA A 23 -20.08 3.05 -14.14
C ALA A 23 -21.38 3.53 -13.46
N ASN A 24 -21.53 3.22 -12.17
CA ASN A 24 -22.73 3.50 -11.35
C ASN A 24 -24.00 2.75 -11.81
N SER A 25 -23.87 1.63 -12.51
CA SER A 25 -25.01 0.79 -12.91
C SER A 25 -25.47 -0.17 -11.83
N GLY A 26 -24.65 -0.40 -10.79
CA GLY A 26 -24.85 -1.44 -9.79
C GLY A 26 -24.63 -2.87 -10.32
N LYS A 27 -24.19 -3.03 -11.58
CA LYS A 27 -23.93 -4.34 -12.20
C LYS A 27 -22.44 -4.64 -12.20
N PHE A 28 -22.04 -5.47 -11.23
CA PHE A 28 -20.65 -5.87 -11.04
C PHE A 28 -20.39 -7.26 -11.59
N THR A 29 -19.27 -7.43 -12.27
CA THR A 29 -18.70 -8.74 -12.62
C THR A 29 -17.38 -8.88 -11.89
N SER A 30 -17.17 -10.00 -11.19
CA SER A 30 -15.93 -10.26 -10.46
C SER A 30 -15.24 -11.53 -10.92
N SER A 31 -13.92 -11.56 -10.77
CA SER A 31 -13.09 -12.73 -11.05
C SER A 31 -12.00 -12.84 -9.99
N LYS A 32 -11.74 -14.06 -9.51
CA LYS A 32 -10.68 -14.32 -8.53
C LYS A 32 -9.32 -14.14 -9.20
N ILE A 33 -8.40 -13.47 -8.52
CA ILE A 33 -7.04 -13.21 -8.98
C ILE A 33 -6.10 -14.24 -8.33
N SER A 34 -5.17 -14.78 -9.11
CA SER A 34 -4.02 -15.52 -8.60
C SER A 34 -2.90 -14.55 -8.24
N PHE A 35 -2.34 -14.68 -7.04
CA PHE A 35 -1.27 -13.83 -6.55
C PHE A 35 -0.31 -14.63 -5.66
N SER A 36 0.94 -14.18 -5.62
CA SER A 36 2.02 -14.79 -4.83
C SER A 36 3.05 -13.73 -4.44
N CYS A 37 3.87 -14.07 -3.46
CA CYS A 37 4.97 -13.24 -3.00
C CYS A 37 6.11 -13.21 -4.03
N VAL A 38 6.64 -12.02 -4.31
CA VAL A 38 7.86 -11.87 -5.11
C VAL A 38 9.10 -12.14 -4.24
N THR A 39 10.08 -12.87 -4.78
CA THR A 39 11.26 -13.32 -4.02
C THR A 39 12.32 -12.23 -3.83
N ASP A 40 12.32 -11.20 -4.67
CA ASP A 40 13.30 -10.10 -4.71
C ASP A 40 12.82 -8.83 -3.99
N SER A 41 11.83 -8.95 -3.11
CA SER A 41 11.34 -7.83 -2.30
C SER A 41 12.32 -7.48 -1.16
N PRO A 42 12.55 -6.18 -0.85
CA PRO A 42 13.38 -5.75 0.28
C PRO A 42 12.92 -6.34 1.62
N MET A 43 11.60 -6.49 1.79
CA MET A 43 10.99 -7.23 2.89
C MET A 43 10.49 -8.57 2.36
N ARG A 44 10.93 -9.66 2.99
CA ARG A 44 10.53 -11.02 2.62
C ARG A 44 9.02 -11.18 2.81
N CYS A 45 8.30 -11.26 1.70
CA CYS A 45 6.93 -11.76 1.66
C CYS A 45 7.01 -13.29 1.73
N THR A 46 6.42 -13.88 2.76
CA THR A 46 6.44 -15.33 3.00
C THR A 46 5.06 -15.93 2.78
N GLU A 47 4.97 -17.24 2.58
CA GLU A 47 3.70 -17.96 2.52
C GLU A 47 3.26 -18.43 3.91
N ALA A 48 1.95 -18.59 4.09
CA ALA A 48 1.38 -19.15 5.32
C ALA A 48 1.77 -20.64 5.45
N PRO A 49 2.06 -21.14 6.66
CA PRO A 49 2.45 -22.54 6.86
C PRO A 49 1.44 -23.52 6.24
N GLY A 50 1.92 -24.41 5.37
CA GLY A 50 1.08 -25.42 4.72
C GLY A 50 0.16 -24.89 3.61
N SER A 51 0.37 -23.67 3.12
CA SER A 51 -0.45 -23.03 2.07
C SER A 51 0.43 -22.25 1.09
N SER A 52 -0.06 -22.05 -0.13
CA SER A 52 0.55 -21.17 -1.14
C SER A 52 0.05 -19.72 -1.06
N VAL A 53 -0.66 -19.37 0.02
CA VAL A 53 -1.21 -18.03 0.23
C VAL A 53 -0.17 -17.18 0.98
N PRO A 54 0.09 -15.94 0.52
CA PRO A 54 0.91 -14.99 1.26
C PRO A 54 0.49 -14.81 2.72
N ALA A 55 1.45 -14.88 3.65
CA ALA A 55 1.27 -14.70 5.09
C ALA A 55 1.07 -13.22 5.45
N LEU A 56 0.12 -12.55 4.80
CA LEU A 56 -0.16 -11.13 5.01
C LEU A 56 -0.90 -10.86 6.33
N SER A 57 -1.57 -11.89 6.86
CA SER A 57 -2.52 -11.80 7.98
C SER A 57 -3.70 -10.90 7.60
N TYR A 58 -4.14 -10.01 8.50
CA TYR A 58 -5.28 -9.13 8.27
C TYR A 58 -4.97 -8.03 7.26
N ILE A 59 -5.82 -7.87 6.24
CA ILE A 59 -5.84 -6.68 5.37
C ILE A 59 -6.67 -5.60 6.07
N PHE A 60 -6.07 -4.43 6.32
CA PHE A 60 -6.76 -3.28 6.89
C PHE A 60 -7.31 -2.36 5.81
N SER A 61 -6.57 -2.13 4.73
CA SER A 61 -7.01 -1.27 3.64
C SER A 61 -6.24 -1.51 2.34
N PHE A 62 -6.82 -1.00 1.26
CA PHE A 62 -6.20 -0.88 -0.05
C PHE A 62 -5.96 0.61 -0.32
N GLY A 63 -4.83 0.93 -0.93
CA GLY A 63 -4.50 2.28 -1.37
C GLY A 63 -4.00 2.27 -2.81
N GLU A 64 -4.38 3.28 -3.57
CA GLU A 64 -3.78 3.58 -4.87
C GLU A 64 -2.96 4.86 -4.71
N ASP A 65 -1.71 4.86 -5.17
CA ASP A 65 -0.89 6.07 -5.19
C ASP A 65 -1.08 6.89 -6.48
N ASN A 66 -0.35 7.99 -6.61
CA ASN A 66 -0.43 8.87 -7.77
C ASN A 66 0.11 8.22 -9.06
N ASP A 67 0.98 7.22 -8.94
CA ASP A 67 1.56 6.47 -10.05
C ASP A 67 0.68 5.26 -10.45
N LYS A 68 -0.50 5.13 -9.84
CA LYS A 68 -1.45 4.03 -10.05
C LYS A 68 -0.94 2.67 -9.56
N ASP A 69 0.02 2.68 -8.66
CA ASP A 69 0.43 1.50 -7.95
C ASP A 69 -0.54 1.21 -6.79
N VAL A 70 -0.90 -0.06 -6.64
CA VAL A 70 -1.79 -0.52 -5.58
C VAL A 70 -0.98 -1.05 -4.41
N TYR A 71 -1.36 -0.66 -3.20
CA TYR A 71 -0.75 -1.07 -1.95
C TYR A 71 -1.78 -1.69 -1.02
N LEU A 72 -1.37 -2.73 -0.30
CA LEU A 72 -2.12 -3.38 0.76
C LEU A 72 -1.48 -3.01 2.09
N LEU A 73 -2.24 -2.33 2.95
CA LEU A 73 -1.87 -2.17 4.35
C LEU A 73 -2.39 -3.38 5.11
N THR A 74 -1.48 -4.12 5.73
CA THR A 74 -1.79 -5.36 6.44
C THR A 74 -1.15 -5.38 7.81
N GLN A 75 -1.53 -6.33 8.66
CA GLN A 75 -0.89 -6.50 9.97
C GLN A 75 0.60 -6.80 9.88
N SER A 76 1.03 -7.55 8.85
CA SER A 76 2.44 -7.92 8.68
C SER A 76 3.29 -6.85 7.99
N GLY A 77 2.67 -5.82 7.40
CA GLY A 77 3.38 -4.74 6.70
C GLY A 77 2.59 -4.10 5.57
N VAL A 78 3.30 -3.29 4.77
CA VAL A 78 2.76 -2.63 3.56
C VAL A 78 3.34 -3.31 2.33
N TYR A 79 2.47 -3.78 1.45
CA TYR A 79 2.86 -4.55 0.27
C TYR A 79 2.40 -3.84 -0.99
N ARG A 80 3.29 -3.71 -1.97
CA ARG A 80 2.96 -3.19 -3.30
C ARG A 80 2.57 -4.35 -4.22
N VAL A 81 1.47 -4.19 -4.97
CA VAL A 81 1.10 -5.09 -6.06
C VAL A 81 2.03 -4.85 -7.24
N VAL A 82 2.67 -5.90 -7.73
CA VAL A 82 3.63 -5.84 -8.84
C VAL A 82 3.10 -6.54 -10.08
N SER A 83 3.78 -6.37 -11.21
CA SER A 83 3.39 -7.05 -12.45
C SER A 83 3.40 -8.57 -12.28
N PRO A 84 2.44 -9.30 -12.87
CA PRO A 84 2.36 -10.76 -12.76
C PRO A 84 3.66 -11.48 -13.20
N SER A 85 4.40 -10.88 -14.14
CA SER A 85 5.69 -11.40 -14.63
C SER A 85 6.75 -11.54 -13.54
N ARG A 86 6.78 -10.64 -12.55
CA ARG A 86 7.73 -10.73 -11.43
C ARG A 86 7.41 -11.91 -10.51
N CYS A 87 6.14 -12.31 -10.48
CA CYS A 87 5.65 -13.45 -9.72
C CYS A 87 5.54 -14.74 -10.57
N ASN A 88 6.16 -14.78 -11.76
CA ASN A 88 6.14 -15.91 -12.70
C ASN A 88 4.74 -16.32 -13.21
N TYR A 89 3.77 -15.40 -13.21
CA TYR A 89 2.47 -15.63 -13.82
C TYR A 89 2.47 -15.27 -15.31
N ALA A 90 1.97 -16.17 -16.15
CA ALA A 90 1.71 -15.91 -17.56
C ALA A 90 0.38 -15.17 -17.74
N CYS A 91 0.42 -13.94 -18.26
CA CYS A 91 -0.78 -13.18 -18.60
C CYS A 91 -1.17 -13.43 -20.06
N ALA A 92 -2.22 -14.22 -20.30
CA ALA A 92 -2.73 -14.51 -21.65
C ALA A 92 -3.29 -13.27 -22.38
N LYS A 93 -3.55 -12.17 -21.64
CA LYS A 93 -4.17 -10.93 -22.16
C LYS A 93 -3.24 -9.72 -22.09
N ALA A 94 -1.92 -9.92 -22.10
CA ALA A 94 -0.95 -8.84 -22.30
C ALA A 94 -0.96 -8.34 -23.76
N ALA A 95 -2.14 -8.03 -24.30
CA ALA A 95 -2.28 -7.37 -25.58
C ALA A 95 -2.39 -5.85 -25.35
N ALA A 96 -1.35 -5.14 -25.80
CA ALA A 96 -1.28 -3.71 -26.04
C ALA A 96 -1.39 -2.76 -24.83
N SER A 97 -0.32 -2.68 -24.06
CA SER A 97 0.25 -1.35 -23.78
C SER A 97 1.76 -1.46 -23.85
N PRO A 98 2.45 -0.54 -24.55
CA PRO A 98 3.91 -0.56 -24.58
C PRO A 98 4.44 -0.51 -23.14
N PRO A 99 5.54 -1.22 -22.83
CA PRO A 99 6.15 -1.11 -21.52
C PRO A 99 6.39 0.37 -21.22
N PRO A 100 6.03 0.89 -20.03
CA PRO A 100 6.49 2.21 -19.64
C PRO A 100 8.02 2.19 -19.76
N ALA A 101 8.55 3.16 -20.51
CA ALA A 101 9.99 3.32 -20.70
C ALA A 101 10.68 3.20 -19.33
N ALA A 102 11.78 2.45 -19.27
CA ALA A 102 12.54 2.21 -18.06
C ALA A 102 12.69 3.52 -17.27
N SER A 103 11.93 3.67 -16.20
CA SER A 103 12.04 4.81 -15.32
C SER A 103 13.41 4.72 -14.66
N SER A 104 14.24 5.72 -14.92
CA SER A 104 15.52 5.89 -14.25
C SER A 104 15.31 5.77 -12.73
N PRO A 105 16.27 5.22 -11.96
CA PRO A 105 16.15 5.15 -10.52
C PRO A 105 15.92 6.56 -9.97
N ARG A 106 14.67 6.85 -9.61
CA ARG A 106 14.30 8.12 -9.01
C ARG A 106 14.91 8.11 -7.62
N PRO A 107 15.75 9.09 -7.25
CA PRO A 107 16.27 9.15 -5.91
C PRO A 107 15.08 9.23 -4.95
N SER A 108 15.03 8.31 -3.99
CA SER A 108 14.10 8.39 -2.87
C SER A 108 14.35 9.70 -2.15
N GLY A 109 13.58 10.73 -2.51
CA GLY A 109 13.51 11.99 -1.81
C GLY A 109 12.80 11.79 -0.48
N ALA A 110 13.42 11.02 0.42
CA ALA A 110 13.18 11.14 1.85
C ALA A 110 13.79 12.48 2.27
N GLY A 111 13.15 13.58 1.88
CA GLY A 111 13.35 14.87 2.49
C GLY A 111 12.90 14.73 3.93
N LEU A 112 13.85 14.38 4.80
CA LEU A 112 13.78 14.60 6.23
C LEU A 112 13.66 16.12 6.44
N LEU A 113 12.47 16.66 6.22
CA LEU A 113 12.07 17.93 6.82
C LEU A 113 11.79 17.64 8.29
N ARG A 114 12.86 17.40 9.04
CA ARG A 114 12.85 17.48 10.50
C ARG A 114 12.76 18.95 10.84
N ALA A 115 11.55 19.50 10.76
CA ALA A 115 11.28 20.83 11.29
C ALA A 115 11.60 20.79 12.80
N PRO A 116 12.51 21.65 13.31
CA PRO A 116 12.82 21.71 14.74
C PRO A 116 11.75 22.51 15.51
N SER A 117 10.47 22.36 15.15
CA SER A 117 9.37 23.14 15.74
C SER A 117 8.91 22.60 17.09
N GLY A 118 9.22 21.34 17.43
CA GLY A 118 8.82 20.74 18.71
C GLY A 118 9.62 21.24 19.92
N GLY A 119 10.93 21.46 19.77
CA GLY A 119 11.81 21.82 20.89
C GLY A 119 11.57 23.23 21.43
N ILE A 120 11.28 24.19 20.54
CA ILE A 120 11.01 25.58 20.92
C ILE A 120 9.66 25.69 21.63
N LEU A 121 8.64 24.97 21.15
CA LEU A 121 7.32 24.97 21.78
C LEU A 121 7.37 24.35 23.19
N VAL A 122 8.10 23.25 23.35
CA VAL A 122 8.30 22.61 24.67
C VAL A 122 9.06 23.54 25.62
N ALA A 123 10.13 24.20 25.15
CA ALA A 123 10.88 25.15 25.97
C ALA A 123 10.05 26.36 26.42
N LEU A 124 9.20 26.90 25.53
CA LEU A 124 8.29 27.99 25.85
C LEU A 124 7.24 27.56 26.89
N MET A 125 6.66 26.36 26.75
CA MET A 125 5.68 25.85 27.70
C MET A 125 6.31 25.60 29.08
N SER A 126 7.53 25.05 29.12
CA SER A 126 8.27 24.87 30.37
C SER A 126 8.62 26.21 31.04
N PHE A 127 9.01 27.22 30.27
CA PHE A 127 9.34 28.54 30.81
C PHE A 127 8.11 29.28 31.37
N LEU A 128 6.96 29.21 30.67
CA LEU A 128 5.71 29.74 31.19
C LEU A 128 5.29 29.05 32.49
N PHE A 129 5.43 27.72 32.56
CA PHE A 129 5.10 26.96 33.77
C PHE A 129 5.98 27.39 34.96
N CYS A 130 7.30 27.53 34.76
CA CYS A 130 8.21 28.03 35.80
C CYS A 130 7.85 29.44 36.27
N LEU A 131 7.51 30.36 35.36
CA LEU A 131 7.07 31.71 35.72
C LEU A 131 5.81 31.68 36.59
N VAL A 132 4.83 30.85 36.25
CA VAL A 132 3.61 30.70 37.07
C VAL A 132 3.96 30.15 38.46
N CYS A 133 4.84 29.16 38.56
CA CYS A 133 5.28 28.62 39.85
C CYS A 133 6.04 29.64 40.72
N MET A 134 6.84 30.54 40.13
CA MET A 134 7.55 31.57 40.89
C MET A 134 6.68 32.76 41.32
N ASN A 135 5.49 32.93 40.73
CA ASN A 135 4.54 33.98 41.14
C ASN A 135 3.55 33.52 42.23
N PHE A 136 3.63 32.25 42.66
CA PHE A 136 2.74 31.65 43.67
C PHE A 136 3.46 31.27 44.98
N VAL A 137 4.65 31.83 45.20
CA VAL A 137 5.39 31.80 46.48
C VAL A 137 5.57 33.22 46.99
#